data_AF-A0A1Q6LAS6-F1
#
_entry.id   AF-A0A1Q6LAS6-F1
#
_cell.length_a   1.000
_cell.length_b   1.000
_cell.length_c   1.000
_cell.angle_alpha   90.00
_cell.angle_beta   90.00
_cell.angle_gamma   90.00
#
_symmetry.space_group_name_H-M   'P 1'
#
loop_
_entity.id
_entity.type
_entity.pdbx_description
1 polymer ?
#
loop_
_entity_poly.entity_id
_entity_poly.type
_entity_poly.pdbx_seq_one_letter_code
_entity_poly.pdbx_strand_id
1 'polypeptide(L)'
;MKKSENGITLVALVVTIIILLIISGVGITVLTQTGLLEKTKEAKKITENATEEENSTLGKYENTINQLTSSRNSDSNIKVESLINKTDELYNKSDSGYIFNTPTSYSNITSNNNIKLNNSIENYNYIIFEFDSFYTINTSKVKWYTNPTTKIISTETIKKIYTEFFGWEYGNYIILPNYLGDASNRISISFKDSNNMYVWASFSTTSQLTKLRITDIKGIKY
;
A
#
# COMPACT_ATOMS: atom_id res chain seq x y z
N MET A 1 53.20 1.72 47.67
CA MET A 1 51.78 2.02 47.41
C MET A 1 50.95 0.98 48.18
N LYS A 2 50.32 1.34 49.30
CA LYS A 2 49.45 0.43 50.06
C LYS A 2 48.14 1.14 50.38
N LYS A 3 47.07 0.52 49.89
CA LYS A 3 45.67 0.95 49.85
C LYS A 3 45.14 1.11 51.28
N SER A 4 44.72 2.31 51.67
CA SER A 4 44.05 2.55 52.94
C SER A 4 42.66 1.89 52.90
N GLU A 5 42.51 0.77 53.59
CA GLU A 5 41.21 0.16 53.86
C GLU A 5 40.50 1.00 54.93
N ASN A 6 39.61 1.87 54.49
CA ASN A 6 38.79 2.69 55.38
C ASN A 6 37.69 1.80 55.97
N GLY A 7 37.92 1.27 57.17
CA GLY A 7 36.86 0.61 57.95
C GLY A 7 35.72 1.59 58.23
N ILE A 8 34.50 1.24 57.82
CA ILE A 8 33.30 1.98 58.20
C ILE A 8 33.09 1.80 59.71
N THR A 9 33.00 2.90 60.44
CA THR A 9 32.59 2.89 61.85
C THR A 9 31.13 2.51 61.96
N LEU A 10 30.77 1.75 62.99
CA LEU A 10 29.39 1.33 63.27
C LEU A 10 28.42 2.52 63.28
N VAL A 11 28.89 3.67 63.79
CA VAL A 11 28.15 4.93 63.81
C VAL A 11 27.80 5.42 62.40
N ALA A 12 28.75 5.37 61.45
CA ALA A 12 28.51 5.77 60.07
C ALA A 12 27.49 4.84 59.38
N LEU A 13 27.53 3.54 59.69
CA LEU A 13 26.55 2.57 59.19
C LEU A 13 25.13 2.88 59.69
N VAL A 14 24.98 3.16 60.99
CA VAL A 14 23.69 3.47 61.61
C VAL A 14 23.08 4.74 61.03
N VAL A 15 23.86 5.81 60.86
CA VAL A 15 23.39 7.07 60.26
C VAL A 15 22.92 6.84 58.83
N THR A 16 23.63 6.03 58.06
CA THR A 16 23.24 5.70 56.67
C THR A 16 21.89 5.00 56.60
N ILE A 17 21.63 4.03 57.48
CA ILE A 17 20.36 3.30 57.51
C ILE A 17 19.20 4.24 57.88
N ILE A 18 19.39 5.13 58.85
CA ILE A 18 18.37 6.10 59.26
C ILE A 18 17.99 7.02 58.10
N ILE A 19 18.99 7.54 57.37
CA ILE A 19 18.75 8.40 56.20
C ILE A 19 17.98 7.63 55.11
N LEU A 20 18.34 6.38 54.83
CA LEU A 20 17.65 5.54 53.85
C LEU A 20 16.18 5.28 54.25
N LEU A 21 15.89 5.08 55.53
CA LEU A 21 14.52 4.86 56.02
C LEU A 21 13.65 6.12 55.88
N ILE A 22 14.19 7.30 56.12
CA ILE A 22 13.46 8.57 55.96
C ILE A 22 13.12 8.81 54.48
N ILE A 23 14.11 8.63 53.60
CA ILE A 23 13.92 8.78 52.15
C ILE A 23 12.90 7.75 51.63
N SER A 24 12.97 6.51 52.12
CA SER A 24 12.02 5.45 51.75
C SER A 24 10.60 5.74 52.25
N GLY A 25 10.45 6.27 53.47
CA GLY A 25 9.16 6.65 54.04
C GLY A 25 8.46 7.73 53.20
N VAL A 26 9.16 8.79 52.83
CA VAL A 26 8.63 9.87 51.97
C VAL A 26 8.40 9.37 50.53
N GLY A 27 9.29 8.53 50.01
CA GLY A 27 9.13 7.95 48.67
C GLY A 27 7.85 7.11 48.56
N ILE A 28 7.61 6.21 49.52
CA ILE A 28 6.44 5.32 49.54
C ILE A 28 5.14 6.12 49.71
N THR A 29 5.13 7.15 50.57
CA THR A 29 3.93 8.00 50.74
C THR A 29 3.62 8.78 49.48
N VAL A 30 4.60 9.32 48.75
CA VAL A 30 4.36 9.96 47.45
C VAL A 30 3.86 8.93 46.43
N LEU A 31 4.45 7.74 46.34
CA LEU A 31 4.01 6.65 45.45
C LEU A 31 2.56 6.19 45.71
N THR A 32 2.11 6.23 46.97
CA THR A 32 0.76 5.81 47.37
C THR A 32 -0.25 6.96 47.35
N GLN A 33 0.08 8.15 47.86
CA GLN A 33 -0.78 9.35 47.86
C GLN A 33 -1.05 9.89 46.45
N THR A 34 -0.11 9.74 45.52
CA THR A 34 -0.32 10.12 44.11
C THR A 34 -1.24 9.15 43.36
N GLY A 35 -1.59 8.01 43.97
CA GLY A 35 -2.31 6.93 43.31
C GLY A 35 -1.53 6.33 42.13
N LEU A 36 -0.23 6.60 42.00
CA LEU A 36 0.56 6.22 40.83
C LEU A 36 0.58 4.70 40.61
N LEU A 37 0.64 3.93 41.70
CA LEU A 37 0.54 2.47 41.67
C LEU A 37 -0.82 1.98 41.16
N GLU A 38 -1.91 2.63 41.56
CA GLU A 38 -3.26 2.29 41.10
C GLU A 38 -3.45 2.66 39.63
N LYS A 39 -3.00 3.85 39.22
CA LYS A 39 -3.01 4.29 37.82
C LYS A 39 -2.17 3.40 36.91
N THR A 40 -1.03 2.90 37.40
CA THR A 40 -0.19 1.95 36.64
C THR A 40 -0.90 0.60 36.48
N LYS A 41 -1.59 0.12 37.52
CA LYS A 41 -2.41 -1.11 37.44
C LYS A 41 -3.59 -0.94 36.48
N GLU A 42 -4.25 0.22 36.51
CA GLU A 42 -5.35 0.54 35.59
C GLU A 42 -4.86 0.60 34.14
N ALA A 43 -3.75 1.32 33.87
CA ALA A 43 -3.13 1.38 32.56
C ALA A 43 -2.72 -0.01 32.04
N LYS A 44 -2.18 -0.87 32.93
CA LYS A 44 -1.87 -2.27 32.60
C LYS A 44 -3.12 -3.04 32.19
N LYS A 45 -4.20 -2.94 32.96
CA LYS A 45 -5.48 -3.59 32.65
C LYS A 45 -6.08 -3.09 31.34
N ILE A 46 -6.05 -1.78 31.09
CA ILE A 46 -6.53 -1.19 29.83
C ILE A 46 -5.72 -1.73 28.64
N THR A 47 -4.39 -1.83 28.79
CA THR A 47 -3.51 -2.36 27.74
C THR A 47 -3.76 -3.85 27.49
N GLU A 48 -3.91 -4.65 28.55
CA GLU A 48 -4.24 -6.08 28.44
C GLU A 48 -5.58 -6.28 27.73
N ASN A 49 -6.62 -5.54 28.14
CA ASN A 49 -7.93 -5.57 27.49
C ASN A 49 -7.88 -5.15 26.02
N ALA A 50 -7.14 -4.10 25.67
CA ALA A 50 -6.99 -3.65 24.29
C ALA A 50 -6.27 -4.71 23.43
N THR A 51 -5.27 -5.40 23.99
CA THR A 51 -4.56 -6.49 23.33
C THR A 51 -5.47 -7.69 23.11
N GLU A 52 -6.30 -8.04 24.09
CA GLU A 52 -7.31 -9.11 23.95
C GLU A 52 -8.37 -8.76 22.90
N GLU A 53 -8.85 -7.51 22.87
CA GLU A 53 -9.79 -7.02 21.86
C GLU A 53 -9.19 -7.05 20.45
N GLU A 54 -7.92 -6.65 20.32
CA GLU A 54 -7.17 -6.73 19.06
C GLU A 54 -7.06 -8.19 18.60
N ASN A 55 -6.61 -9.10 19.46
CA ASN A 55 -6.51 -10.52 19.15
C ASN A 55 -7.86 -11.15 18.78
N SER A 56 -8.93 -10.77 19.48
CA SER A 56 -10.30 -11.19 19.17
C SER A 56 -10.74 -10.68 17.79
N THR A 57 -10.43 -9.43 17.48
CA THR A 57 -10.73 -8.82 16.18
C THR A 57 -9.95 -9.49 15.05
N LEU A 58 -8.64 -9.74 15.25
CA LEU A 58 -7.80 -10.48 14.32
C LEU A 58 -8.32 -11.91 14.11
N GLY A 59 -8.70 -12.61 15.18
CA GLY A 59 -9.31 -13.94 15.09
C GLY A 59 -10.63 -13.95 14.33
N LYS A 60 -11.47 -12.90 14.46
CA LYS A 60 -12.70 -12.75 13.67
C LYS A 60 -12.39 -12.56 12.18
N TYR A 61 -11.39 -11.73 11.85
CA TYR A 61 -10.96 -11.57 10.45
C TYR A 61 -10.39 -12.87 9.88
N GLU A 62 -9.53 -13.56 10.61
CA GLU A 62 -8.98 -14.85 10.22
C GLU A 62 -10.08 -15.88 9.99
N ASN A 63 -11.04 -15.98 10.91
CA ASN A 63 -12.19 -16.88 10.75
C ASN A 63 -13.07 -16.49 9.56
N THR A 64 -13.32 -15.20 9.34
CA THR A 64 -14.08 -14.72 8.19
C THR A 64 -13.37 -15.05 6.88
N ILE A 65 -12.05 -14.84 6.81
CA ILE A 65 -11.23 -15.23 5.66
C ILE A 65 -11.28 -16.74 5.47
N ASN A 66 -11.10 -17.52 6.53
CA ASN A 66 -11.13 -18.98 6.50
C ASN A 66 -12.50 -19.52 6.09
N GLN A 67 -13.60 -18.90 6.50
CA GLN A 67 -14.94 -19.25 6.05
C GLN A 67 -15.16 -18.91 4.58
N LEU A 68 -14.64 -17.77 4.11
CA LEU A 68 -14.68 -17.38 2.70
C LEU A 68 -13.80 -18.31 1.85
N THR A 69 -12.63 -18.74 2.34
CA THR A 69 -11.74 -19.67 1.63
C THR A 69 -12.19 -21.13 1.73
N SER A 70 -12.89 -21.52 2.80
CA SER A 70 -13.45 -22.87 2.95
C SER A 70 -14.81 -23.00 2.25
N SER A 71 -15.61 -21.93 2.19
CA SER A 71 -16.83 -21.86 1.34
C SER A 71 -16.48 -21.76 -0.14
N ARG A 72 -15.28 -21.26 -0.48
CA ARG A 72 -14.64 -21.53 -1.76
C ARG A 72 -14.22 -23.00 -1.75
N ASN A 73 -15.16 -23.88 -2.05
CA ASN A 73 -14.88 -25.26 -2.43
C ASN A 73 -13.60 -25.29 -3.27
N SER A 74 -12.77 -26.31 -3.10
CA SER A 74 -11.56 -26.58 -3.89
C SER A 74 -11.82 -26.71 -5.42
N ASP A 75 -13.07 -26.52 -5.84
CA ASP A 75 -13.60 -26.46 -7.20
C ASP A 75 -14.00 -25.04 -7.64
N SER A 76 -13.44 -23.98 -7.05
CA SER A 76 -13.66 -22.64 -7.61
C SER A 76 -13.00 -22.61 -8.99
N ASN A 77 -13.78 -22.77 -10.06
CA ASN A 77 -13.39 -22.60 -11.48
C ASN A 77 -12.98 -21.14 -11.79
N ILE A 78 -12.43 -20.44 -10.80
CA ILE A 78 -11.88 -19.10 -10.92
C ILE A 78 -10.61 -19.22 -11.77
N LYS A 79 -10.70 -18.80 -13.02
CA LYS A 79 -9.56 -18.70 -13.92
C LYS A 79 -9.08 -17.26 -13.94
N VAL A 80 -7.79 -17.06 -13.70
CA VAL A 80 -7.12 -15.77 -13.84
C VAL A 80 -6.09 -15.89 -14.95
N GLU A 81 -6.26 -15.09 -16.00
CA GLU A 81 -5.42 -15.17 -17.21
C GLU A 81 -4.88 -13.78 -17.55
N SER A 82 -3.57 -13.70 -17.86
CA SER A 82 -2.98 -12.46 -18.37
C SER A 82 -3.43 -12.23 -19.81
N LEU A 83 -3.90 -11.02 -20.08
CA LEU A 83 -4.37 -10.53 -21.37
C LEU A 83 -3.30 -9.72 -22.10
N ILE A 84 -2.16 -9.46 -21.47
CA ILE A 84 -1.05 -8.74 -22.10
C ILE A 84 -0.48 -9.53 -23.27
N ASN A 85 -0.38 -8.87 -24.42
CA ASN A 85 0.36 -9.39 -25.55
C ASN A 85 1.85 -9.02 -25.43
N LYS A 86 2.68 -9.94 -24.94
CA LYS A 86 4.15 -9.73 -24.82
C LYS A 86 4.88 -9.63 -26.16
N THR A 87 4.20 -9.91 -27.28
CA THR A 87 4.74 -9.74 -28.64
C THR A 87 4.33 -8.41 -29.27
N ASP A 88 3.45 -7.64 -28.62
CA ASP A 88 3.11 -6.27 -28.99
C ASP A 88 4.37 -5.40 -28.98
N GLU A 89 4.55 -4.56 -30.00
CA GLU A 89 5.69 -3.64 -30.13
C GLU A 89 5.75 -2.62 -28.99
N LEU A 90 4.60 -2.29 -28.40
CA LEU A 90 4.51 -1.39 -27.25
C LEU A 90 4.94 -2.05 -25.93
N TYR A 91 5.02 -3.38 -25.87
CA TYR A 91 5.40 -4.09 -24.66
C TYR A 91 6.91 -4.01 -24.43
N ASN A 92 7.31 -3.39 -23.33
CA ASN A 92 8.71 -3.30 -22.95
C ASN A 92 9.14 -4.56 -22.20
N LYS A 93 9.99 -5.38 -22.82
CA LYS A 93 10.50 -6.62 -22.23
C LYS A 93 11.43 -6.39 -21.05
N SER A 94 12.26 -5.34 -21.09
CA SER A 94 13.21 -5.03 -20.03
C SER A 94 12.52 -4.56 -18.75
N ASP A 95 11.50 -3.71 -18.90
CA ASP A 95 10.66 -3.22 -17.81
C ASP A 95 9.42 -4.12 -17.57
N SER A 96 9.26 -5.24 -18.27
CA SER A 96 8.16 -6.20 -18.11
C SER A 96 6.75 -5.59 -18.07
N GLY A 97 6.43 -4.68 -18.99
CA GLY A 97 5.12 -4.02 -19.01
C GLY A 97 4.94 -3.04 -20.16
N TYR A 98 3.73 -2.49 -20.28
CA TYR A 98 3.48 -1.34 -21.16
C TYR A 98 3.93 -0.06 -20.46
N ILE A 99 4.85 0.68 -21.07
CA ILE A 99 5.52 1.84 -20.47
C ILE A 99 5.03 3.12 -21.11
N PHE A 100 4.62 4.06 -20.28
CA PHE A 100 4.18 5.39 -20.67
C PHE A 100 5.12 6.41 -20.05
N ASN A 101 6.06 6.92 -20.84
CA ASN A 101 6.98 7.95 -20.37
C ASN A 101 6.22 9.27 -20.16
N THR A 102 6.41 9.87 -18.99
CA THR A 102 5.85 11.19 -18.68
C THR A 102 6.86 12.28 -19.11
N PRO A 103 6.43 13.35 -19.79
CA PRO A 103 7.31 14.43 -20.21
C PRO A 103 7.90 15.17 -19.02
N THR A 104 9.13 15.67 -19.17
CA THR A 104 9.78 16.56 -18.18
C THR A 104 9.48 18.04 -18.43
N SER A 105 8.75 18.38 -19.51
CA SER A 105 8.45 19.75 -19.94
C SER A 105 7.05 19.84 -20.57
N TYR A 106 6.53 21.07 -20.70
CA TYR A 106 5.16 21.37 -21.15
C TYR A 106 4.97 21.10 -22.65
N SER A 107 4.95 19.83 -23.05
CA SER A 107 4.48 19.40 -24.35
C SER A 107 3.50 18.24 -24.19
N ASN A 108 2.37 18.40 -24.86
CA ASN A 108 1.14 17.60 -24.89
C ASN A 108 1.27 16.11 -24.52
N ILE A 109 0.29 15.62 -23.74
CA ILE A 109 -0.09 14.20 -23.50
C ILE A 109 0.64 13.23 -24.45
N THR A 110 1.63 12.51 -23.94
CA THR A 110 2.67 11.93 -24.81
C THR A 110 2.37 10.59 -25.45
N SER A 111 1.23 9.95 -25.22
CA SER A 111 0.96 8.74 -25.98
C SER A 111 -0.49 8.35 -25.96
N ASN A 112 -1.16 8.51 -27.11
CA ASN A 112 -2.32 7.70 -27.43
C ASN A 112 -1.79 6.35 -27.93
N ASN A 113 -1.77 5.35 -27.06
CA ASN A 113 -1.31 4.01 -27.39
C ASN A 113 -2.50 3.09 -27.62
N ASN A 114 -2.39 2.24 -28.65
CA ASN A 114 -3.35 1.20 -28.95
C ASN A 114 -2.81 -0.13 -28.46
N ILE A 115 -3.40 -0.69 -27.40
CA ILE A 115 -3.01 -2.00 -26.87
C ILE A 115 -4.04 -3.03 -27.34
N LYS A 116 -3.54 -4.06 -28.03
CA LYS A 116 -4.34 -5.21 -28.43
C LYS A 116 -4.16 -6.35 -27.43
N LEU A 117 -5.26 -6.71 -26.77
CA LEU A 117 -5.29 -7.80 -25.80
C LEU A 117 -5.23 -9.17 -26.50
N ASN A 118 -4.61 -10.15 -25.85
CA ASN A 118 -4.53 -11.53 -26.37
C ASN A 118 -5.89 -12.23 -26.45
N ASN A 119 -6.87 -11.79 -25.66
CA ASN A 119 -8.20 -12.35 -25.61
C ASN A 119 -9.24 -11.25 -25.38
N SER A 120 -10.49 -11.55 -25.74
CA SER A 120 -11.62 -10.65 -25.48
C SER A 120 -11.87 -10.53 -23.98
N ILE A 121 -12.03 -9.30 -23.48
CA ILE A 121 -12.43 -9.05 -22.10
C ILE A 121 -13.81 -9.64 -21.78
N GLU A 122 -14.66 -9.84 -22.79
CA GLU A 122 -16.01 -10.41 -22.65
C GLU A 122 -16.00 -11.88 -22.23
N ASN A 123 -14.86 -12.56 -22.33
CA ASN A 123 -14.68 -13.92 -21.83
C ASN A 123 -14.54 -14.00 -20.29
N TYR A 124 -14.45 -12.85 -19.62
CA TYR A 124 -14.17 -12.72 -18.19
C TYR A 124 -15.25 -11.87 -17.50
N ASN A 125 -15.48 -12.10 -16.22
CA ASN A 125 -16.43 -11.33 -15.39
C ASN A 125 -15.82 -9.99 -14.93
N TYR A 126 -14.51 -10.00 -14.63
CA TYR A 126 -13.76 -8.82 -14.21
C TYR A 126 -12.42 -8.71 -14.93
N ILE A 127 -11.96 -7.48 -15.06
CA ILE A 127 -10.61 -7.13 -15.52
C ILE A 127 -9.85 -6.46 -14.38
N ILE A 128 -8.65 -6.95 -14.10
CA ILE A 128 -7.70 -6.35 -13.17
C ILE A 128 -6.63 -5.63 -14.00
N PHE A 129 -6.41 -4.36 -13.69
CA PHE A 129 -5.23 -3.62 -14.12
C PHE A 129 -4.22 -3.61 -12.99
N GLU A 130 -3.02 -4.12 -13.23
CA GLU A 130 -1.86 -3.99 -12.34
C GLU A 130 -0.94 -2.92 -12.90
N PHE A 131 -0.60 -1.93 -12.09
CA PHE A 131 0.15 -0.77 -12.55
C PHE A 131 1.01 -0.18 -11.43
N ASP A 132 2.09 0.48 -11.83
CA ASP A 132 2.97 1.22 -10.94
C ASP A 132 3.54 2.47 -11.60
N SER A 133 4.31 3.19 -10.80
CA SER A 133 4.86 4.49 -11.14
C SER A 133 6.37 4.47 -10.91
N PHE A 134 7.12 5.08 -11.82
CA PHE A 134 8.57 5.18 -11.74
C PHE A 134 9.00 6.63 -11.52
N TYR A 135 9.73 6.84 -10.42
CA TYR A 135 10.17 8.16 -10.01
C TYR A 135 11.68 8.31 -10.15
N THR A 136 12.10 9.51 -10.54
CA THR A 136 13.50 9.93 -10.54
C THR A 136 13.65 11.19 -9.71
N ILE A 137 14.44 11.14 -8.64
CA ILE A 137 14.80 12.36 -7.91
C ILE A 137 16.00 13.02 -8.61
N ASN A 138 15.81 14.22 -9.18
CA ASN A 138 16.89 14.96 -9.85
C ASN A 138 18.09 15.28 -8.95
N THR A 139 17.87 15.51 -7.65
CA THR A 139 18.93 15.87 -6.70
C THR A 139 19.81 14.70 -6.26
N SER A 140 19.35 13.46 -6.38
CA SER A 140 20.04 12.28 -5.85
C SER A 140 20.24 11.15 -6.86
N LYS A 141 19.74 11.29 -8.09
CA LYS A 141 19.71 10.26 -9.15
C LYS A 141 19.08 8.91 -8.72
N VAL A 142 18.39 8.87 -7.59
CA VAL A 142 17.72 7.66 -7.10
C VAL A 142 16.49 7.41 -7.98
N LYS A 143 16.35 6.15 -8.38
CA LYS A 143 15.33 5.65 -9.29
C LYS A 143 14.62 4.47 -8.63
N TRP A 144 13.29 4.52 -8.52
CA TRP A 144 12.52 3.40 -8.00
C TRP A 144 11.14 3.30 -8.65
N TYR A 145 10.66 2.07 -8.78
CA TYR A 145 9.25 1.80 -9.00
C TYR A 145 8.53 1.79 -7.65
N THR A 146 7.30 2.30 -7.60
CA THR A 146 6.40 2.07 -6.48
C THR A 146 5.98 0.61 -6.44
N ASN A 147 5.47 0.16 -5.29
CA ASN A 147 4.80 -1.14 -5.24
C ASN A 147 3.63 -1.15 -6.24
N PRO A 148 3.45 -2.24 -7.02
CA PRO A 148 2.31 -2.40 -7.91
C PRO A 148 0.99 -2.24 -7.16
N THR A 149 0.10 -1.45 -7.74
CA THR A 149 -1.27 -1.22 -7.29
C THR A 149 -2.22 -1.88 -8.28
N THR A 150 -3.41 -2.27 -7.81
CA THR A 150 -4.41 -2.93 -8.66
C THR A 150 -5.70 -2.14 -8.71
N LYS A 151 -6.38 -2.20 -9.84
CA LYS A 151 -7.77 -1.74 -9.99
C LYS A 151 -8.58 -2.82 -10.68
N ILE A 152 -9.69 -3.22 -10.05
CA ILE A 152 -10.59 -4.26 -10.53
C ILE A 152 -11.87 -3.62 -11.02
N ILE A 153 -12.32 -4.00 -12.21
CA ILE A 153 -13.50 -3.41 -12.87
C ILE A 153 -14.29 -4.54 -13.51
N SER A 154 -15.62 -4.52 -13.38
CA SER A 154 -16.46 -5.52 -14.05
C SER A 154 -16.45 -5.29 -15.55
N THR A 155 -16.44 -6.39 -16.32
CA THR A 155 -16.49 -6.33 -17.78
C THR A 155 -17.73 -5.58 -18.26
N GLU A 156 -18.87 -5.74 -17.58
CA GLU A 156 -20.10 -4.99 -17.87
C GLU A 156 -19.96 -3.47 -17.67
N THR A 157 -19.11 -3.02 -16.76
CA THR A 157 -18.81 -1.59 -16.62
C THR A 157 -17.92 -1.11 -17.77
N ILE A 158 -16.95 -1.92 -18.20
CA ILE A 158 -16.07 -1.59 -19.31
C ILE A 158 -16.84 -1.50 -20.63
N LYS A 159 -17.80 -2.41 -20.87
CA LYS A 159 -18.64 -2.40 -22.08
C LYS A 159 -19.44 -1.11 -22.24
N LYS A 160 -19.84 -0.48 -21.13
CA LYS A 160 -20.58 0.81 -21.16
C LYS A 160 -19.74 1.98 -21.66
N ILE A 161 -18.41 1.85 -21.67
CA ILE A 161 -17.49 2.90 -22.14
C ILE A 161 -16.87 2.58 -23.51
N TYR A 162 -17.35 1.54 -24.20
CA TYR A 162 -16.95 1.27 -25.58
C TYR A 162 -17.29 2.47 -26.46
N THR A 163 -16.32 2.96 -27.21
CA THR A 163 -16.46 4.17 -28.01
C THR A 163 -15.53 4.13 -29.21
N GLU A 164 -15.94 4.72 -30.33
CA GLU A 164 -15.06 5.01 -31.47
C GLU A 164 -14.37 6.37 -31.34
N PHE A 165 -14.88 7.22 -30.43
CA PHE A 165 -14.34 8.54 -30.11
C PHE A 165 -13.57 8.50 -28.81
N PHE A 166 -12.31 8.92 -28.86
CA PHE A 166 -11.35 8.68 -27.81
C PHE A 166 -10.76 10.00 -27.29
N GLY A 167 -10.68 10.17 -25.97
CA GLY A 167 -10.07 11.34 -25.34
C GLY A 167 -10.86 11.92 -24.17
N TRP A 168 -10.26 12.90 -23.50
CA TRP A 168 -10.82 13.54 -22.29
C TRP A 168 -12.19 14.17 -22.53
N GLU A 169 -12.37 14.80 -23.69
CA GLU A 169 -13.58 15.51 -24.10
C GLU A 169 -14.81 14.60 -24.26
N TYR A 170 -14.62 13.30 -24.45
CA TYR A 170 -15.70 12.33 -24.61
C TYR A 170 -16.13 11.68 -23.29
N GLY A 171 -15.37 11.86 -22.19
CA GLY A 171 -15.74 11.38 -20.85
C GLY A 171 -15.77 9.85 -20.63
N ASN A 172 -15.58 9.04 -21.68
CA ASN A 172 -15.70 7.59 -21.63
C ASN A 172 -14.36 6.90 -21.34
N TYR A 173 -13.87 7.02 -20.11
CA TYR A 173 -12.60 6.43 -19.70
C TYR A 173 -12.56 6.01 -18.22
N ILE A 174 -11.68 5.07 -17.93
CA ILE A 174 -11.29 4.60 -16.61
C ILE A 174 -9.98 5.27 -16.23
N ILE A 175 -9.91 5.83 -15.01
CA ILE A 175 -8.67 6.36 -14.45
C ILE A 175 -7.99 5.29 -13.59
N LEU A 176 -6.71 5.04 -13.83
CA LEU A 176 -5.79 4.38 -12.90
C LEU A 176 -4.97 5.48 -12.19
N PRO A 177 -5.28 5.81 -10.92
CA PRO A 177 -4.61 6.88 -10.20
C PRO A 177 -3.21 6.45 -9.77
N ASN A 178 -2.29 7.41 -9.69
CA ASN A 178 -0.99 7.16 -9.07
C ASN A 178 -1.11 7.02 -7.54
N TYR A 179 -0.23 6.21 -6.94
CA TYR A 179 -0.03 5.99 -5.51
C TYR A 179 -0.06 7.26 -4.64
N LEU A 180 0.40 8.41 -5.16
CA LEU A 180 0.43 9.68 -4.41
C LEU A 180 -0.83 10.54 -4.54
N GLY A 181 -1.90 10.05 -5.18
CA GLY A 181 -3.19 10.75 -5.24
C GLY A 181 -3.21 12.04 -6.08
N ASP A 182 -2.10 12.40 -6.74
CA ASP A 182 -2.09 13.48 -7.72
C ASP A 182 -2.89 13.04 -8.95
N ALA A 183 -4.12 13.55 -9.04
CA ALA A 183 -5.02 13.24 -10.14
C ALA A 183 -4.37 13.56 -11.49
N SER A 184 -3.47 14.54 -11.58
CA SER A 184 -2.82 14.93 -12.84
C SER A 184 -1.89 13.85 -13.40
N ASN A 185 -1.34 12.99 -12.53
CA ASN A 185 -0.47 11.87 -12.87
C ASN A 185 -1.27 10.58 -12.91
N ARG A 186 -1.80 10.23 -14.08
CA ARG A 186 -2.72 9.09 -14.20
C ARG A 186 -2.59 8.39 -15.54
N ILE A 187 -2.94 7.10 -15.55
CA ILE A 187 -3.23 6.36 -16.78
C ILE A 187 -4.73 6.41 -16.98
N SER A 188 -5.17 6.82 -18.16
CA SER A 188 -6.57 6.81 -18.58
C SER A 188 -6.77 5.80 -19.67
N ILE A 189 -7.81 4.99 -19.53
CA ILE A 189 -8.06 3.83 -20.33
C ILE A 189 -9.45 3.94 -20.92
N SER A 190 -9.56 3.80 -22.23
CA SER A 190 -10.84 3.62 -22.93
C SER A 190 -10.76 2.36 -23.78
N PHE A 191 -11.90 1.93 -24.30
CA PHE A 191 -12.01 0.71 -25.08
C PHE A 191 -12.74 1.02 -26.39
N LYS A 192 -12.19 0.53 -27.49
CA LYS A 192 -12.88 0.56 -28.79
C LYS A 192 -13.88 -0.58 -28.91
N ASP A 193 -13.43 -1.74 -28.47
CA ASP A 193 -14.15 -2.99 -28.51
C ASP A 193 -13.58 -3.91 -27.41
N SER A 194 -13.96 -5.18 -27.44
CA SER A 194 -13.59 -6.16 -26.42
C SER A 194 -12.11 -6.55 -26.38
N ASN A 195 -11.32 -6.20 -27.40
CA ASN A 195 -9.93 -6.63 -27.53
C ASN A 195 -8.96 -5.47 -27.73
N ASN A 196 -9.46 -4.28 -28.09
CA ASN A 196 -8.64 -3.12 -28.40
C ASN A 196 -8.88 -2.02 -27.37
N MET A 197 -7.81 -1.68 -26.66
CA MET A 197 -7.78 -0.70 -25.59
C MET A 197 -6.97 0.51 -26.02
N TYR A 198 -7.50 1.70 -25.74
CA TYR A 198 -6.81 2.96 -25.91
C TYR A 198 -6.30 3.45 -24.56
N VAL A 199 -5.02 3.83 -24.51
CA VAL A 199 -4.39 4.27 -23.27
C VAL A 199 -3.73 5.62 -23.46
N TRP A 200 -4.01 6.53 -22.52
CA TRP A 200 -3.35 7.82 -22.37
C TRP A 200 -2.69 7.91 -21.01
N ALA A 201 -1.51 8.50 -20.97
CA ALA A 201 -0.88 8.92 -19.72
C ALA A 201 -0.88 10.44 -19.64
N SER A 202 -1.24 10.99 -18.48
CA SER A 202 -1.11 12.42 -18.17
C SER A 202 -0.10 12.65 -17.05
N PHE A 203 0.39 13.89 -16.95
CA PHE A 203 1.46 14.28 -16.04
C PHE A 203 1.17 15.62 -15.34
N SER A 204 1.84 15.84 -14.21
CA SER A 204 1.98 17.14 -13.53
C SER A 204 3.39 17.71 -13.71
N THR A 205 3.49 19.02 -13.93
CA THR A 205 4.75 19.78 -14.09
C THR A 205 5.62 19.81 -12.83
N THR A 206 5.08 19.43 -11.68
CA THR A 206 5.79 19.40 -10.40
C THR A 206 6.32 18.00 -10.05
N SER A 207 6.02 16.99 -10.87
CA SER A 207 6.25 15.60 -10.47
C SER A 207 7.61 15.06 -10.93
N GLN A 208 8.28 14.37 -10.01
CA GLN A 208 9.46 13.51 -10.25
C GLN A 208 9.07 12.21 -10.99
N LEU A 209 7.81 12.07 -11.40
CA LEU A 209 7.31 10.92 -12.12
C LEU A 209 7.88 10.95 -13.53
N THR A 210 8.51 9.85 -13.92
CA THR A 210 9.18 9.72 -15.23
C THR A 210 8.58 8.63 -16.10
N LYS A 211 7.93 7.62 -15.48
CA LYS A 211 7.17 6.60 -16.20
C LYS A 211 5.94 6.18 -15.42
N LEU A 212 4.89 5.85 -16.13
CA LEU A 212 3.77 5.05 -15.66
C LEU A 212 3.86 3.69 -16.38
N ARG A 213 3.52 2.61 -15.69
CA ARG A 213 3.59 1.27 -16.26
C ARG A 213 2.33 0.48 -15.94
N ILE A 214 1.78 -0.19 -16.94
CA ILE A 214 0.85 -1.29 -16.74
C ILE A 214 1.70 -2.57 -16.75
N THR A 215 1.81 -3.23 -15.59
CA THR A 215 2.60 -4.46 -15.42
C THR A 215 1.84 -5.68 -15.91
N ASP A 216 0.53 -5.71 -15.67
CA ASP A 216 -0.35 -6.77 -16.16
C ASP A 216 -1.78 -6.27 -16.36
N ILE A 217 -2.51 -6.98 -17.22
CA ILE A 217 -3.96 -6.85 -17.41
C ILE A 217 -4.50 -8.27 -17.31
N LYS A 218 -5.28 -8.57 -16.29
CA LYS A 218 -5.76 -9.94 -16.02
C LYS A 218 -7.26 -10.04 -16.16
N GLY A 219 -7.75 -11.07 -16.84
CA GLY A 219 -9.14 -11.45 -16.83
C GLY A 219 -9.44 -12.45 -15.72
N ILE A 220 -10.50 -12.22 -14.95
CA ILE A 220 -11.03 -13.18 -13.97
C ILE A 220 -12.35 -13.75 -14.48
N LYS A 221 -12.43 -15.06 -14.61
CA LYS A 221 -13.66 -15.79 -14.95
C LYS A 221 -14.06 -16.72 -13.81
N TYR A 222 -15.34 -16.76 -13.44
CA TYR A 222 -15.90 -17.70 -12.47
C TYR A 222 -17.38 -17.99 -12.72
#